data_AF-A0A402AZD5-F1
#
_entry.id   AF-A0A402AZD5-F1
#
_cell.length_a   1.000
_cell.length_b   1.000
_cell.length_c   1.000
_cell.angle_alpha   90.00
_cell.angle_beta   90.00
_cell.angle_gamma   90.00
#
_symmetry.space_group_name_H-M   'P 1'
#
loop_
_entity.id
_entity.type
_entity.pdbx_description
1 polymer ?
#
loop_
_entity_poly.entity_id
_entity_poly.type
_entity_poly.pdbx_seq_one_letter_code
_entity_poly.pdbx_strand_id
1 'polypeptide(L)'
;MRPRLMVQAVRELQEAGVEPDVWKIEGLDNRADCEKMVEVARRDNRNNVGLIVLGRGASRDRVVHWLQTAASVPGFIGFAVGRTSFWDAVVAFEKKQLTMDKAAEQIAKNFEEWSQVFEEGKKGVKR
;
A
#
# COMPACT_ATOMS: atom_id res chain seq x y z
N MET A 1 -3.81 -14.45 -12.26
CA MET A 1 -5.20 -14.02 -12.55
C MET A 1 -5.52 -12.65 -11.95
N ARG A 2 -5.31 -12.43 -10.64
CA ARG A 2 -5.63 -11.18 -9.93
C ARG A 2 -5.01 -9.89 -10.52
N PRO A 3 -3.69 -9.81 -10.79
CA PRO A 3 -3.09 -8.59 -11.34
C PRO A 3 -3.69 -8.17 -12.69
N ARG A 4 -4.02 -9.15 -13.53
CA ARG A 4 -4.67 -8.91 -14.84
C ARG A 4 -6.04 -8.23 -14.69
N LEU A 5 -6.84 -8.66 -13.71
CA LEU A 5 -8.17 -8.07 -13.46
C LEU A 5 -8.08 -6.66 -12.87
N MET A 6 -7.06 -6.39 -12.05
CA MET A 6 -6.81 -5.03 -11.55
C MET A 6 -6.45 -4.06 -12.68
N VAL A 7 -5.56 -4.49 -13.60
CA VAL A 7 -5.21 -3.70 -14.78
C VAL A 7 -6.45 -3.41 -15.63
N GLN A 8 -7.28 -4.44 -15.87
CA GLN A 8 -8.54 -4.29 -16.61
C GLN A 8 -9.49 -3.31 -15.92
N ALA A 9 -9.67 -3.42 -14.60
CA ALA A 9 -10.55 -2.52 -13.85
C ALA A 9 -10.09 -1.06 -13.91
N VAL A 10 -8.80 -0.78 -13.75
CA VAL A 10 -8.26 0.59 -13.92
C VAL A 10 -8.51 1.08 -15.34
N ARG A 11 -8.34 0.21 -16.34
CA ARG A 11 -8.58 0.56 -17.73
C ARG A 11 -10.02 0.96 -18.01
N GLU A 12 -10.97 0.15 -17.57
CA GLU A 12 -12.40 0.39 -17.72
C GLU A 12 -12.84 1.66 -16.97
N LEU A 13 -12.32 1.90 -15.76
CA LEU A 13 -12.63 3.12 -15.00
C LEU A 13 -12.13 4.38 -15.70
N GLN A 14 -10.90 4.36 -16.23
CA GLN A 14 -10.38 5.48 -17.02
C GLN A 14 -11.18 5.70 -18.32
N GLU A 15 -11.60 4.63 -19.01
CA GLU A 15 -12.48 4.74 -20.19
C GLU A 15 -13.85 5.33 -19.85
N ALA A 16 -14.34 5.11 -18.63
CA ALA A 16 -15.54 5.72 -18.10
C ALA A 16 -15.34 7.17 -17.59
N GLY A 17 -14.14 7.75 -17.73
CA GLY A 17 -13.84 9.13 -17.35
C GLY A 17 -13.41 9.33 -15.89
N VAL A 18 -13.01 8.26 -15.19
CA VAL A 18 -12.45 8.36 -13.82
C VAL A 18 -10.99 8.79 -13.89
N GLU A 19 -10.69 9.97 -13.36
CA GLU A 19 -9.38 10.63 -13.41
C GLU A 19 -8.82 10.93 -12.01
N PRO A 20 -8.34 9.91 -11.25
CA PRO A 20 -7.84 10.13 -9.91
C PRO A 20 -6.35 10.49 -9.92
N ASP A 21 -5.92 11.34 -8.99
CA ASP A 21 -4.50 11.60 -8.74
C ASP A 21 -3.78 10.39 -8.11
N VAL A 22 -4.51 9.57 -7.35
CA VAL A 22 -3.96 8.42 -6.63
C VAL A 22 -4.87 7.20 -6.73
N TRP A 23 -4.30 6.07 -7.16
CA TRP A 23 -4.94 4.75 -7.07
C TRP A 23 -4.49 4.01 -5.82
N LYS A 24 -5.45 3.53 -5.02
CA LYS A 24 -5.19 2.60 -3.93
C LYS A 24 -5.44 1.17 -4.41
N ILE A 25 -4.39 0.39 -4.57
CA ILE A 25 -4.45 -0.95 -5.16
C ILE A 25 -4.14 -2.04 -4.14
N GLU A 26 -4.57 -3.27 -4.42
CA GLU A 26 -4.17 -4.43 -3.61
C GLU A 26 -2.65 -4.65 -3.65
N GLY A 27 -2.11 -5.23 -2.58
CA GLY A 27 -0.70 -5.65 -2.54
C GLY A 27 -0.40 -6.72 -3.59
N LEU A 28 0.73 -6.54 -4.28
CA LEU A 28 1.21 -7.39 -5.36
C LEU A 28 2.49 -8.10 -4.92
N ASP A 29 2.61 -9.37 -5.29
CA ASP A 29 3.70 -10.22 -4.79
C ASP A 29 5.00 -10.09 -5.59
N ASN A 30 4.99 -9.44 -6.75
CA ASN A 30 6.18 -9.27 -7.59
C ASN A 30 6.23 -7.89 -8.26
N ARG A 31 7.46 -7.48 -8.62
CA ARG A 31 7.78 -6.20 -9.23
C ARG A 31 7.10 -5.99 -10.59
N ALA A 32 7.09 -7.01 -11.44
CA ALA A 32 6.57 -6.90 -12.81
C ALA A 32 5.08 -6.56 -12.84
N ASP A 33 4.31 -7.08 -11.89
CA ASP A 33 2.89 -6.72 -11.76
C ASP A 33 2.71 -5.30 -11.24
N CYS A 34 3.57 -4.82 -10.34
CA CYS A 34 3.58 -3.42 -9.92
C CYS A 34 3.88 -2.48 -11.11
N GLU A 35 4.85 -2.81 -11.95
CA GLU A 35 5.19 -2.02 -13.15
C GLU A 35 4.01 -1.92 -14.12
N LYS A 36 3.31 -3.02 -14.39
CA LYS A 36 2.09 -3.02 -15.22
C LYS A 36 0.98 -2.15 -14.63
N MET A 37 0.85 -2.11 -13.31
CA MET A 37 -0.12 -1.23 -12.65
C MET A 37 0.24 0.25 -12.83
N VAL A 38 1.51 0.61 -12.74
CA VAL A 38 1.97 1.98 -13.03
C VAL A 38 1.70 2.34 -14.48
N GLU A 39 2.02 1.45 -15.41
CA GLU A 39 1.81 1.65 -16.85
C GLU A 39 0.34 1.95 -17.17
N VAL A 40 -0.59 1.10 -16.70
CA VAL A 40 -2.02 1.33 -16.97
C VAL A 40 -2.55 2.57 -16.25
N ALA A 41 -2.09 2.85 -15.03
CA ALA A 41 -2.53 4.05 -14.28
C ALA A 41 -2.08 5.34 -14.96
N ARG A 42 -0.92 5.35 -15.63
CA ARG A 42 -0.31 6.53 -16.26
C ARG A 42 -0.56 6.66 -17.75
N ARG A 43 -1.30 5.73 -18.37
CA ARG A 43 -1.59 5.80 -19.81
C ARG A 43 -2.29 7.11 -20.19
N ASP A 44 -2.24 7.45 -21.47
CA ASP A 44 -2.83 8.67 -22.05
C ASP A 44 -2.39 9.95 -21.32
N ASN A 45 -1.07 10.09 -21.10
CA ASN A 45 -0.40 11.26 -20.48
C ASN A 45 -0.73 11.53 -19.01
N ARG A 46 -1.23 10.53 -18.26
CA ARG A 46 -1.49 10.62 -16.81
C ARG A 46 -0.22 10.46 -15.96
N ASN A 47 0.87 11.11 -16.36
CA ASN A 47 2.23 10.91 -15.82
C ASN A 47 2.36 11.23 -14.32
N ASN A 48 1.47 12.08 -13.79
CA ASN A 48 1.49 12.52 -12.39
C ASN A 48 0.72 11.58 -11.44
N VAL A 49 0.03 10.57 -11.97
CA VAL A 49 -0.76 9.64 -11.15
C VAL A 49 0.16 8.77 -10.29
N GLY A 50 -0.17 8.66 -9.01
CA GLY A 50 0.52 7.83 -8.02
C GLY A 50 -0.27 6.59 -7.64
N LEU A 51 0.43 5.58 -7.13
CA LEU A 51 -0.19 4.37 -6.59
C LEU A 51 0.18 4.18 -5.12
N ILE A 52 -0.78 3.72 -4.32
CA ILE A 52 -0.57 3.34 -2.92
C ILE A 52 -1.05 1.92 -2.64
N VAL A 53 -0.36 1.22 -1.74
CA VAL A 53 -0.65 -0.17 -1.40
C VAL A 53 -1.71 -0.29 -0.29
N LEU A 54 -2.74 -1.11 -0.51
CA LEU A 54 -3.73 -1.50 0.49
C LEU A 54 -3.24 -2.67 1.36
N GLY A 55 -3.27 -2.52 2.70
CA GLY A 55 -2.86 -3.59 3.63
C GLY A 55 -3.88 -4.72 3.84
N ARG A 56 -5.17 -4.51 3.52
CA ARG A 56 -6.28 -5.51 3.57
C ARG A 56 -6.46 -6.30 4.88
N GLY A 57 -5.87 -5.87 6.00
CA GLY A 57 -5.87 -6.65 7.24
C GLY A 57 -5.05 -7.95 7.11
N ALA A 58 -4.08 -7.97 6.19
CA ALA A 58 -3.15 -9.07 6.04
C ALA A 58 -2.18 -9.15 7.23
N SER A 59 -1.47 -10.28 7.35
CA SER A 59 -0.39 -10.42 8.32
C SER A 59 0.72 -9.40 8.09
N ARG A 60 1.48 -9.11 9.15
CA ARG A 60 2.65 -8.21 9.12
C ARG A 60 3.61 -8.57 8.00
N ASP A 61 4.03 -9.84 7.91
CA ASP A 61 4.97 -10.30 6.89
C ASP A 61 4.48 -10.06 5.45
N ARG A 62 3.17 -10.25 5.21
CA ARG A 62 2.57 -9.98 3.89
C ARG A 62 2.57 -8.49 3.58
N VAL A 63 2.26 -7.65 4.57
CA VAL A 63 2.33 -6.20 4.40
C VAL A 63 3.77 -5.77 4.11
N VAL A 64 4.76 -6.22 4.88
CA VAL A 64 6.19 -5.93 4.64
C VAL A 64 6.58 -6.31 3.21
N HIS A 65 6.28 -7.53 2.78
CA HIS A 65 6.58 -8.01 1.44
C HIS A 65 6.00 -7.11 0.35
N TRP A 66 4.72 -6.73 0.47
CA TRP A 66 4.08 -5.85 -0.51
C TRP A 66 4.64 -4.44 -0.51
N LEU A 67 4.94 -3.88 0.66
CA LEU A 67 5.54 -2.55 0.78
C LEU A 67 6.93 -2.51 0.14
N GLN A 68 7.78 -3.49 0.41
CA GLN A 68 9.11 -3.59 -0.21
C GLN A 68 9.02 -3.75 -1.73
N THR A 69 8.13 -4.65 -2.19
CA THR A 69 7.93 -4.92 -3.62
C THR A 69 7.47 -3.65 -4.35
N ALA A 70 6.45 -2.97 -3.83
CA ALA A 70 5.90 -1.76 -4.41
C ALA A 70 6.87 -0.57 -4.34
N ALA A 71 7.53 -0.36 -3.19
CA ALA A 71 8.49 0.73 -3.00
C ALA A 71 9.65 0.69 -4.00
N SER A 72 10.00 -0.50 -4.49
CA SER A 72 11.03 -0.64 -5.52
C SER A 72 10.62 -0.05 -6.88
N VAL A 73 9.33 0.15 -7.15
CA VAL A 73 8.81 0.53 -8.47
C VAL A 73 8.47 2.02 -8.52
N PRO A 74 9.11 2.81 -9.40
CA PRO A 74 8.73 4.21 -9.63
C PRO A 74 7.25 4.32 -10.01
N GLY A 75 6.50 5.15 -9.29
CA GLY A 75 5.06 5.33 -9.45
C GLY A 75 4.25 4.90 -8.22
N PHE A 76 4.79 4.01 -7.39
CA PHE A 76 4.26 3.79 -6.04
C PHE A 76 4.79 4.87 -5.10
N ILE A 77 3.87 5.61 -4.49
CA ILE A 77 4.18 6.80 -3.68
C ILE A 77 3.94 6.60 -2.19
N GLY A 78 3.26 5.52 -1.79
CA GLY A 78 2.98 5.26 -0.39
C GLY A 78 2.13 4.01 -0.15
N PHE A 79 1.46 3.99 0.99
CA PHE A 79 0.62 2.90 1.43
C PHE A 79 -0.55 3.40 2.28
N ALA A 80 -1.54 2.53 2.46
CA ALA A 80 -2.66 2.70 3.37
C ALA A 80 -2.94 1.37 4.09
N VAL A 81 -2.19 1.14 5.17
CA VAL A 81 -2.29 -0.03 6.04
C VAL A 81 -3.10 0.35 7.28
N GLY A 82 -4.34 -0.15 7.35
CA GLY A 82 -5.29 0.16 8.42
C GLY A 82 -5.26 -0.87 9.55
N ARG A 83 -6.15 -1.88 9.47
CA ARG A 83 -6.37 -2.89 10.53
C ARG A 83 -5.07 -3.49 11.09
N THR A 84 -4.12 -3.86 10.24
CA THR A 84 -2.83 -4.43 10.68
C THR A 84 -2.01 -3.46 11.54
N SER A 85 -2.23 -2.16 11.42
CA SER A 85 -1.55 -1.14 12.23
C SER A 85 -2.17 -0.98 13.63
N PHE A 86 -3.50 -1.05 13.75
CA PHE A 86 -4.19 -0.60 14.96
C PHE A 86 -5.17 -1.57 15.63
N TRP A 87 -5.65 -2.60 14.92
CA TRP A 87 -6.80 -3.38 15.38
C TRP A 87 -6.55 -4.07 16.72
N ASP A 88 -5.43 -4.77 16.86
CA ASP A 88 -5.12 -5.53 18.07
C ASP A 88 -4.92 -4.61 19.30
N ALA A 89 -4.29 -3.45 19.10
CA ALA A 89 -4.10 -2.46 20.15
C ALA A 89 -5.44 -1.88 20.64
N VAL A 90 -6.35 -1.56 19.70
CA VAL A 90 -7.70 -1.09 20.03
C VAL A 90 -8.49 -2.17 20.76
N VAL A 91 -8.45 -3.43 20.29
CA VAL A 91 -9.12 -4.55 20.96
C VAL A 91 -8.57 -4.78 22.37
N ALA A 92 -7.26 -4.68 22.58
CA ALA A 92 -6.65 -4.86 23.89
C ALA A 92 -7.00 -3.71 24.85
N PHE A 93 -7.09 -2.46 24.36
CA PHE A 93 -7.59 -1.33 25.12
C PHE A 93 -9.05 -1.52 25.57
N GLU A 94 -9.94 -1.89 24.65
CA GLU A 94 -11.36 -2.17 24.95
C GLU A 94 -11.53 -3.29 25.99
N LYS A 95 -10.66 -4.30 25.94
CA LYS A 95 -10.60 -5.40 26.93
C LYS A 95 -9.94 -5.01 28.26
N LYS A 96 -9.56 -3.75 28.43
CA LYS A 96 -8.82 -3.23 29.60
C LYS A 96 -7.48 -3.96 29.85
N GLN A 97 -6.89 -4.51 28.79
CA GLN A 97 -5.58 -5.20 28.82
C GLN A 97 -4.44 -4.23 28.54
N LEU A 98 -4.72 -3.12 27.85
CA LEU A 98 -3.81 -1.99 27.68
C LEU A 98 -4.44 -0.70 28.20
N THR A 99 -3.59 0.22 28.66
CA THR A 99 -3.99 1.62 28.83
C THR A 99 -4.10 2.30 27.47
N MET A 100 -4.78 3.44 27.41
CA MET A 100 -4.89 4.24 26.18
C MET A 100 -3.51 4.62 25.63
N ASP A 101 -2.59 5.06 26.49
CA ASP A 101 -1.22 5.43 26.12
C ASP A 101 -0.46 4.24 25.53
N LYS A 102 -0.57 3.05 26.13
CA LYS A 102 0.11 1.85 25.63
C LYS A 102 -0.46 1.38 24.30
N ALA A 103 -1.77 1.49 24.10
CA ALA A 103 -2.38 1.21 22.81
C ALA A 103 -1.91 2.22 21.74
N ALA A 104 -1.85 3.52 22.06
CA ALA A 104 -1.36 4.55 21.17
C ALA A 104 0.12 4.35 20.79
N GLU A 105 0.99 4.06 21.76
CA GLU A 105 2.40 3.71 21.53
C GLU A 105 2.54 2.52 20.57
N GLN A 106 1.74 1.47 20.76
CA GLN A 106 1.78 0.29 19.89
C GLN A 106 1.33 0.61 18.46
N ILE A 107 0.28 1.41 18.28
CA ILE A 107 -0.19 1.86 16.96
C ILE A 107 0.90 2.68 16.27
N ALA A 108 1.52 3.62 16.99
CA ALA A 108 2.59 4.46 16.47
C ALA A 108 3.78 3.62 16.01
N LYS A 109 4.24 2.68 16.83
CA LYS A 109 5.35 1.76 16.50
C LYS A 109 5.05 0.91 15.26
N ASN A 110 3.83 0.39 15.14
CA ASN A 110 3.42 -0.38 13.96
C ASN A 110 3.42 0.49 12.70
N PHE A 111 2.90 1.71 12.77
CA PHE A 111 2.85 2.60 11.62
C PHE A 111 4.24 3.12 11.21
N GLU A 112 5.12 3.38 12.19
CA GLU A 112 6.51 3.75 11.96
C GLU A 112 7.25 2.66 11.17
N GLU A 113 7.07 1.38 11.52
CA GLU A 113 7.68 0.28 10.79
C GLU A 113 7.27 0.27 9.31
N TRP A 114 5.99 0.46 8.97
CA TRP A 114 5.55 0.54 7.57
C TRP A 114 6.24 1.67 6.82
N SER A 115 6.41 2.81 7.49
CA SER A 115 7.08 3.98 6.93
C SER A 115 8.55 3.69 6.65
N GLN A 116 9.24 3.05 7.61
CA GLN A 116 10.64 2.64 7.47
C GLN A 116 10.81 1.63 6.32
N VAL A 117 10.00 0.56 6.30
CA VAL A 117 10.03 -0.49 5.27
C VAL A 117 9.84 0.11 3.86
N PHE A 118 8.88 1.02 3.71
CA PHE A 118 8.59 1.64 2.41
C PHE A 118 9.72 2.58 1.96
N GLU A 119 10.26 3.40 2.86
CA GLU A 119 11.36 4.30 2.54
C GLU A 119 12.69 3.57 2.28
N GLU A 120 12.96 2.47 2.97
CA GLU A 120 14.11 1.60 2.67
C GLU A 120 13.98 0.93 1.30
N GLY A 121 12.78 0.42 0.97
CA GLY A 121 12.50 -0.16 -0.34
C GLY A 121 12.74 0.80 -1.50
N LYS A 122 12.45 2.10 -1.32
CA LYS A 122 12.74 3.15 -2.30
C LYS A 122 14.24 3.37 -2.50
N LYS A 123 15.04 3.37 -1.42
CA LYS A 123 16.49 3.63 -1.47
C LYS A 123 17.26 2.57 -2.25
N GLY A 124 16.74 1.34 -2.32
CA GLY A 124 17.33 0.25 -3.11
C GLY A 124 17.22 0.45 -4.64
N VAL A 125 16.41 1.40 -5.09
CA VAL A 125 16.22 1.74 -6.50
C VAL A 125 17.26 2.79 -6.88
N LYS A 126 18.37 2.38 -7.50
CA LYS A 126 19.27 3.34 -8.15
C LYS A 126 18.47 4.11 -9.21
N ARG A 127 18.47 5.43 -9.10
CA ARG A 127 17.90 6.36 -10.09
C ARG A 127 18.57 6.18 -11.45
#